data_AF-A0A1N6WKH4-F1
#
_entry.id   AF-A0A1N6WKH4-F1
#
_cell.length_a   1.000
_cell.length_b   1.000
_cell.length_c   1.000
_cell.angle_alpha   90.00
_cell.angle_beta   90.00
_cell.angle_gamma   90.00
#
_symmetry.space_group_name_H-M   'P 1'
#
loop_
_entity.id
_entity.type
_entity.pdbx_description
1 polymer ?
#
loop_
_entity_poly.entity_id
_entity_poly.type
_entity_poly.pdbx_seq_one_letter_code
_entity_poly.pdbx_strand_id
1 'polypeptide(L)' 'MGNLLYIIAVVLVIFWLIGFLGFPDAVGGLIHILLVIAVIVVLLRLIRG' A
#
# COMPACT_ATOMS: atom_id res chain seq x y z
N MET A 1 -9.85 -14.55 -12.79
CA MET A 1 -9.55 -14.08 -11.42
C MET A 1 -8.39 -13.06 -11.35
N GLY A 2 -7.44 -13.01 -12.31
CA GLY A 2 -6.28 -12.11 -12.22
C GLY A 2 -6.58 -10.60 -12.26
N ASN A 3 -7.58 -10.17 -13.05
CA ASN A 3 -7.89 -8.73 -13.18
C ASN A 3 -8.37 -8.08 -11.88
N LEU A 4 -9.16 -8.77 -11.05
CA LEU A 4 -9.68 -8.19 -9.81
C LEU A 4 -8.56 -7.96 -8.79
N LEU A 5 -7.68 -8.96 -8.63
CA LEU A 5 -6.52 -8.87 -7.75
C LEU A 5 -5.55 -7.77 -8.21
N TYR A 6 -5.31 -7.67 -9.52
CA TYR A 6 -4.49 -6.60 -10.09
C TYR A 6 -5.07 -5.21 -9.80
N ILE A 7 -6.38 -5.02 -10.00
CA ILE A 7 -7.06 -3.75 -9.70
C ILE A 7 -6.92 -3.40 -8.22
N ILE A 8 -7.12 -4.37 -7.32
CA ILE A 8 -6.96 -4.15 -5.87
C ILE A 8 -5.53 -3.69 -5.54
N ALA A 9 -4.52 -4.33 -6.12
CA ALA A 9 -3.12 -3.96 -5.89
C ALA A 9 -2.80 -2.55 -6.37
N VAL A 10 -3.28 -2.18 -7.56
CA VAL A 10 -3.10 -0.82 -8.10
C VAL A 10 -3.76 0.21 -7.19
N VAL A 11 -5.00 -0.03 -6.73
CA VAL A 11 -5.71 0.87 -5.82
C VAL A 11 -4.96 1.02 -4.49
N LEU A 12 -4.44 -0.08 -3.93
CA LEU A 12 -3.66 -0.06 -2.69
C LEU A 12 -2.37 0.77 -2.82
N VAL A 13 -1.67 0.64 -3.94
CA VAL A 13 -0.47 1.45 -4.22
C VAL A 13 -0.83 2.93 -4.37
N ILE A 14 -1.92 3.26 -5.05
CA ILE A 14 -2.37 4.66 -5.22
C ILE A 14 -2.74 5.28 -3.86
N PHE A 15 -3.54 4.60 -3.04
CA PHE A 15 -3.89 5.10 -1.71
C PHE A 15 -2.67 5.26 -0.80
N TRP A 16 -1.71 4.34 -0.88
CA TRP A 16 -0.45 4.47 -0.16
C TRP A 16 0.34 5.70 -0.61
N LEU A 17 0.43 5.95 -1.93
CA LEU A 17 1.15 7.11 -2.47
C LEU A 17 0.49 8.43 -2.03
N ILE A 18 -0.84 8.48 -2.03
CA ILE A 18 -1.62 9.64 -1.54
C ILE A 18 -1.38 9.86 -0.05
N GLY A 19 -1.36 8.80 0.76
CA GLY A 19 -1.04 8.88 2.18
C GLY A 19 0.41 9.32 2.45
N PHE A 20 1.36 8.78 1.68
CA PHE A 20 2.79 9.07 1.80
C PHE A 20 3.11 10.53 1.45
N LEU A 21 2.58 11.03 0.33
CA LEU A 21 2.87 12.37 -0.18
C LEU A 21 1.94 13.46 0.37
N GLY A 22 0.68 13.13 0.62
CA GLY A 22 -0.35 14.10 1.05
C GLY A 22 -0.40 14.34 2.55
N PHE A 23 0.09 13.40 3.36
CA PHE A 23 -0.02 13.45 4.83
C PHE A 23 1.29 13.10 5.57
N PRO A 24 2.46 13.63 5.17
CA PRO A 24 3.74 13.27 5.80
C PRO A 24 3.81 13.64 7.29
N ASP A 25 3.23 14.77 7.69
CA ASP A 25 3.24 15.24 9.09
C ASP A 25 2.08 14.67 9.94
N ALA A 26 0.97 14.27 9.29
CA ALA A 26 -0.20 13.74 9.98
C ALA A 26 -0.07 12.23 10.28
N VAL A 27 0.77 11.53 9.50
CA VAL A 27 1.08 10.12 9.68
C VAL A 27 2.41 10.02 10.41
N GLY A 28 2.39 10.17 11.74
CA GLY A 28 3.60 10.10 12.58
C GLY A 28 4.47 8.87 12.25
N GLY A 29 5.79 9.01 12.41
CA GLY A 29 6.79 8.09 11.84
C GLY A 29 6.54 6.59 12.05
N LEU A 30 5.92 6.20 13.17
CA LEU A 30 5.53 4.81 13.42
C LEU A 30 4.44 4.30 12.47
N ILE A 31 3.36 5.06 12.27
CA ILE A 31 2.25 4.67 11.38
C ILE A 31 2.76 4.57 9.94
N HIS A 32 3.69 5.44 9.57
CA HIS A 32 4.28 5.46 8.25
C HIS A 32 5.08 4.18 7.96
N ILE A 33 5.92 3.74 8.90
CA ILE A 33 6.66 2.48 8.80
C ILE A 33 5.70 1.29 8.70
N LEU A 34 4.64 1.27 9.51
CA LEU A 34 3.62 0.21 9.47
C LEU A 34 2.89 0.17 8.12
N LEU A 35 2.58 1.32 7.52
CA LEU A 35 1.97 1.41 6.18
C LEU A 35 2.90 0.90 5.07
N VAL A 36 4.19 1.21 5.13
CA VAL A 36 5.19 0.68 4.20
C VAL A 36 5.24 -0.84 4.28
N ILE A 37 5.29 -1.41 5.49
CA ILE A 37 5.29 -2.86 5.69
C ILE A 37 3.98 -3.47 5.16
N ALA A 38 2.83 -2.86 5.42
CA ALA A 38 1.54 -3.33 4.94
C ALA A 38 1.49 -3.41 3.40
N VAL A 39 2.00 -2.39 2.69
CA VAL A 39 2.09 -2.42 1.22
C VAL A 39 3.01 -3.52 0.72
N ILE A 40 4.20 -3.68 1.31
CA ILE A 40 5.14 -4.74 0.93
C ILE A 40 4.50 -6.12 1.10
N VAL A 41 3.84 -6.38 2.23
CA VAL A 41 3.16 -7.66 2.49
C VAL A 41 2.04 -7.93 1.47
N VAL A 42 1.24 -6.91 1.15
CA VAL A 42 0.17 -7.01 0.15
C VAL A 42 0.74 -7.31 -1.24
N LEU A 43 1.80 -6.63 -1.66
CA LEU A 43 2.46 -6.87 -2.94
C LEU A 43 3.07 -8.28 -3.01
N LEU A 44 3.75 -8.72 -1.94
CA LEU A 44 4.32 -10.06 -1.86
C LEU A 44 3.22 -11.13 -1.95
N ARG A 45 2.08 -10.92 -1.29
CA ARG A 45 0.92 -11.82 -1.40
C ARG A 45 0.39 -11.85 -2.83
N LEU A 46 0.27 -10.70 -3.47
CA LEU A 46 -0.27 -10.62 -4.83
C LEU A 46 0.63 -11.29 -5.87
N ILE A 47 1.95 -11.16 -5.72
CA ILE A 47 2.94 -11.77 -6.61
C ILE A 47 3.00 -13.29 -6.39
N ARG A 48 2.80 -13.76 -5.16
CA ARG A 48 2.82 -15.19 -4.81
C ARG A 48 1.51 -15.93 -5.10
N GLY A 49 0.38 -15.20 -5.21
CA GLY A 49 -0.96 -15.75 -5.43
C GLY A 49 -1.65 -16.09 -4.12
#